data_AF-A0A0F4RJG2-F1
#
_entry.id   AF-A0A0F4RJG2-F1
#
_cell.length_a   1.000
_cell.length_b   1.000
_cell.length_c   1.000
_cell.angle_alpha   90.00
_cell.angle_beta   90.00
_cell.angle_gamma   90.00
#
_symmetry.space_group_name_H-M   'P 1'
#
loop_
_entity.id
_entity.type
_entity.pdbx_description
1 polymer ?
#
loop_
_entity_poly.entity_id
_entity_poly.type
_entity_poly.pdbx_seq_one_letter_code
_entity_poly.pdbx_strand_id
1 'polypeptide(L)'
;MRSTFKSIVVAALLAHAGAAFAQDDVEAPETETEATQEQEEQSSDLDLGQPAGPAVGQAYILQEFGDWAMRCIRAPEGEADPCNMYQLLSDDQGNAIAEFNFFRLPEGSTAVAGATVVVPLETLLTEQLTLSVDGQNARRYPFRFCNQGGCIARLGFTQAEIDQFKRGAEGTVRLVHAANPSNEILLKLSLTGFTAGFEGSVSPAE
;
A
#
# COMPACT_ATOMS: atom_id res chain seq x y z
N MET A 1 29.68 -25.77 -36.91
CA MET A 1 29.50 -24.68 -37.91
C MET A 1 29.07 -23.45 -37.12
N ARG A 2 29.79 -22.31 -37.05
CA ARG A 2 30.16 -21.34 -38.12
C ARG A 2 28.91 -20.99 -38.95
N SER A 3 28.41 -19.76 -39.06
CA SER A 3 29.05 -18.43 -39.17
C SER A 3 28.10 -17.35 -38.61
N THR A 4 28.49 -16.41 -37.74
CA THR A 4 29.09 -15.08 -38.06
C THR A 4 28.53 -14.34 -39.28
N PHE A 5 27.98 -13.14 -39.05
CA PHE A 5 27.94 -12.04 -40.04
C PHE A 5 28.30 -10.72 -39.35
N LYS A 6 29.16 -9.91 -40.00
CA LYS A 6 29.61 -8.57 -39.59
C LYS A 6 29.23 -7.56 -40.67
N SER A 7 28.97 -6.31 -40.27
CA SER A 7 29.19 -5.01 -40.97
C SER A 7 28.53 -3.92 -40.10
N ILE A 8 29.15 -2.86 -39.56
CA ILE A 8 30.17 -1.87 -40.01
C ILE A 8 29.62 -0.79 -40.97
N VAL A 9 29.33 0.40 -40.41
CA VAL A 9 29.42 1.79 -40.94
C VAL A 9 29.47 2.70 -39.69
N VAL A 10 30.59 3.33 -39.26
CA VAL A 10 31.37 4.50 -39.76
C VAL A 10 30.85 5.89 -39.31
N ALA A 11 31.54 6.41 -38.27
CA ALA A 11 32.01 7.79 -38.01
C ALA A 11 31.13 9.06 -38.12
N ALA A 12 31.23 9.90 -37.07
CA ALA A 12 31.46 11.34 -37.19
C ALA A 12 32.26 11.87 -35.96
N LEU A 13 33.30 12.67 -36.20
CA LEU A 13 34.13 13.35 -35.21
C LEU A 13 33.73 14.82 -35.11
N LEU A 14 33.53 15.36 -33.90
CA LEU A 14 33.76 16.78 -33.62
C LEU A 14 34.33 16.93 -32.20
N ALA A 15 35.61 17.29 -32.13
CA ALA A 15 36.23 17.82 -30.91
C ALA A 15 36.19 19.35 -30.97
N HIS A 16 35.90 20.01 -29.85
CA HIS A 16 36.19 21.43 -29.63
C HIS A 16 36.81 21.58 -28.24
N ALA A 17 38.08 21.97 -28.20
CA ALA A 17 38.75 22.44 -27.01
C ALA A 17 38.74 23.98 -27.04
N GLY A 18 38.43 24.62 -25.91
CA GLY A 18 38.32 26.08 -25.83
C GLY A 18 38.67 26.62 -24.45
N ALA A 19 39.84 27.27 -24.40
CA ALA A 19 40.34 28.26 -23.43
C ALA A 19 39.97 28.15 -21.93
N ALA A 20 41.01 28.06 -21.10
CA ALA A 20 40.96 28.45 -19.69
C ALA A 20 40.98 29.97 -19.54
N PHE A 21 40.35 30.48 -18.47
CA PHE A 21 40.58 31.83 -17.96
C PHE A 21 41.03 31.74 -16.50
N ALA A 22 42.17 32.37 -16.21
CA ALA A 22 42.68 32.57 -14.86
C ALA A 22 43.49 33.87 -14.85
N GLN A 23 42.98 34.89 -14.18
CA GLN A 23 43.75 36.01 -13.64
C GLN A 23 42.88 36.72 -12.58
N ASP A 24 43.28 36.58 -11.32
CA ASP A 24 43.02 37.61 -10.32
C ASP A 24 43.75 38.89 -10.77
N ASP A 25 43.08 40.03 -10.73
CA ASP A 25 43.68 41.24 -10.16
C ASP A 25 42.61 42.21 -9.67
N VAL A 26 42.93 42.98 -8.64
CA VAL A 26 41.98 43.82 -7.89
C VAL A 26 42.27 45.29 -8.18
N GLU A 27 41.32 46.01 -8.80
CA GLU A 27 41.19 47.46 -8.54
C GLU A 27 39.76 47.96 -8.78
N ALA A 28 39.23 48.72 -7.82
CA ALA A 28 37.95 49.40 -7.94
C ALA A 28 38.15 50.81 -8.52
N PRO A 29 37.16 51.32 -9.28
CA PRO A 29 36.68 52.66 -8.96
C PRO A 29 35.15 52.76 -8.98
N GLU A 30 34.63 53.57 -8.06
CA GLU A 30 33.21 53.91 -7.95
C GLU A 30 32.76 54.81 -9.11
N THR A 31 31.57 54.58 -9.67
CA THR A 31 30.75 55.60 -10.33
C THR A 31 29.29 55.15 -10.30
N GLU A 32 28.42 55.91 -9.63
CA GLU A 32 26.96 55.72 -9.71
C GLU A 32 26.44 56.08 -11.11
N THR A 33 25.60 55.24 -11.72
CA THR A 33 24.48 55.62 -12.59
C THR A 33 23.49 54.46 -12.68
N GLU A 34 22.19 54.78 -12.64
CA GLU A 34 21.07 53.83 -12.79
C GLU A 34 21.12 52.99 -14.08
N ALA A 35 20.92 51.68 -13.96
CA ALA A 35 20.00 50.88 -14.78
C ALA A 35 19.98 49.41 -14.31
N THR A 36 18.88 48.69 -14.60
CA THR A 36 18.77 47.21 -14.51
C THR A 36 18.86 46.68 -13.06
N GLN A 37 17.80 46.63 -12.22
CA GLN A 37 16.49 45.96 -12.39
C GLN A 37 16.53 44.72 -13.30
N GLU A 38 15.90 43.61 -12.86
CA GLU A 38 15.90 42.28 -13.54
C GLU A 38 17.12 41.36 -13.29
N GLN A 39 17.45 41.06 -12.01
CA GLN A 39 18.10 39.76 -11.71
C GLN A 39 17.88 39.17 -10.30
N GLU A 40 16.76 39.51 -9.64
CA GLU A 40 16.23 38.75 -8.48
C GLU A 40 14.86 38.10 -8.74
N GLU A 41 14.18 38.43 -9.84
CA GLU A 41 12.89 37.85 -10.25
C GLU A 41 13.04 36.63 -11.19
N GLN A 42 13.83 35.63 -10.78
CA GLN A 42 13.82 34.29 -11.42
C GLN A 42 13.75 33.16 -10.38
N SER A 43 12.90 33.31 -9.37
CA SER A 43 12.64 32.23 -8.39
C SER A 43 11.19 32.15 -7.85
N SER A 44 10.20 32.79 -8.49
CA SER A 44 8.84 32.88 -7.92
C SER A 44 7.65 32.69 -8.86
N ASP A 45 7.82 32.18 -10.10
CA ASP A 45 6.72 31.56 -10.87
C ASP A 45 6.69 30.04 -10.65
N LEU A 46 6.81 29.65 -9.38
CA LEU A 46 6.72 28.27 -8.93
C LEU A 46 5.70 28.22 -7.79
N ASP A 47 4.51 27.72 -8.11
CA ASP A 47 3.48 27.42 -7.12
C ASP A 47 4.03 26.35 -6.15
N LEU A 48 4.13 26.71 -4.87
CA LEU A 48 4.58 25.81 -3.80
C LEU A 48 3.49 24.80 -3.40
N GLY A 49 2.29 24.93 -3.97
CA GLY A 49 1.11 24.16 -3.62
C GLY A 49 0.55 24.53 -2.25
N GLN A 50 -0.58 23.90 -1.91
CA GLN A 50 -1.11 23.91 -0.55
C GLN A 50 -1.22 22.46 -0.05
N PRO A 51 -0.93 22.18 1.22
CA PRO A 51 -1.06 20.84 1.78
C PRO A 51 -2.54 20.41 1.81
N ALA A 52 -2.95 19.64 0.81
CA ALA A 52 -4.26 19.02 0.76
C ALA A 52 -4.30 17.77 1.64
N GLY A 53 -5.06 17.83 2.74
CA GLY A 53 -5.43 16.64 3.51
C GLY A 53 -6.45 15.78 2.77
N PRO A 54 -6.71 14.54 3.24
CA PRO A 54 -7.75 13.69 2.67
C PRO A 54 -9.12 14.36 2.82
N ALA A 55 -9.87 14.47 1.72
CA ALA A 55 -11.23 14.99 1.71
C ALA A 55 -12.22 14.00 2.36
N VAL A 56 -13.38 14.48 2.80
CA VAL A 56 -14.44 13.64 3.38
C VAL A 56 -14.78 12.48 2.44
N GLY A 57 -14.80 11.26 2.98
CA GLY A 57 -14.99 10.02 2.23
C GLY A 57 -13.71 9.41 1.62
N GLN A 58 -12.57 10.10 1.66
CA GLN A 58 -11.29 9.54 1.20
C GLN A 58 -10.61 8.70 2.29
N ALA A 59 -9.98 7.60 1.85
CA ALA A 59 -9.15 6.77 2.71
C ALA A 59 -7.76 7.38 2.90
N TYR A 60 -7.21 7.23 4.11
CA TYR A 60 -5.82 7.57 4.42
C TYR A 60 -5.24 6.58 5.44
N ILE A 61 -3.91 6.50 5.51
CA ILE A 61 -3.22 5.71 6.55
C ILE A 61 -2.94 6.63 7.74
N LEU A 62 -3.47 6.27 8.91
CA LEU A 62 -3.25 7.00 10.17
C LEU A 62 -1.92 6.60 10.82
N GLN A 63 -1.61 5.30 10.81
CA GLN A 63 -0.42 4.72 11.45
C GLN A 63 -0.11 3.35 10.85
N GLU A 64 1.14 2.91 10.91
CA GLU A 64 1.57 1.56 10.56
C GLU A 64 2.09 0.79 11.78
N PHE A 65 1.88 -0.52 11.77
CA PHE A 65 2.18 -1.47 12.84
C PHE A 65 2.81 -2.72 12.22
N GLY A 66 4.13 -2.67 11.97
CA GLY A 66 4.81 -3.71 11.20
C GLY A 66 4.25 -3.76 9.78
N ASP A 67 3.69 -4.92 9.39
CA ASP A 67 3.12 -5.12 8.06
C ASP A 67 1.63 -4.72 7.96
N TRP A 68 1.04 -4.20 9.05
CA TRP A 68 -0.35 -3.74 9.09
C TRP A 68 -0.45 -2.22 9.05
N ALA A 69 -1.39 -1.69 8.26
CA ALA A 69 -1.71 -0.26 8.25
C ALA A 69 -3.07 0.00 8.91
N MET A 70 -3.18 1.06 9.71
CA MET A 70 -4.45 1.58 10.20
C MET A 70 -5.06 2.50 9.13
N ARG A 71 -5.98 1.96 8.33
CA ARG A 71 -6.64 2.67 7.23
C ARG A 71 -7.96 3.27 7.71
N CYS A 72 -8.04 4.59 7.71
CA CYS A 72 -9.20 5.36 8.15
C CYS A 72 -9.88 6.04 6.96
N ILE A 73 -11.18 6.28 7.05
CA ILE A 73 -11.92 7.14 6.11
C ILE A 73 -12.15 8.49 6.78
N ARG A 74 -11.86 9.61 6.10
CA ARG A 74 -12.18 10.95 6.62
C ARG A 74 -13.69 11.12 6.77
N ALA A 75 -14.17 11.29 7.99
CA ALA A 75 -15.56 11.60 8.33
C ALA A 75 -15.87 13.11 8.16
N PRO A 76 -17.16 13.51 8.17
CA PRO A 76 -17.56 14.91 8.30
C PRO A 76 -17.06 15.55 9.60
N GLU A 77 -17.07 16.89 9.64
CA GLU A 77 -16.71 17.63 10.86
C GLU A 77 -17.66 17.27 12.03
N GLY A 78 -17.08 16.94 13.19
CA GLY A 78 -17.80 16.51 14.38
C GLY A 78 -18.00 15.00 14.52
N GLU A 79 -17.62 14.21 13.51
CA GLU A 79 -17.62 12.74 13.57
C GLU A 79 -16.18 12.18 13.68
N ALA A 80 -16.05 10.98 14.26
CA ALA A 80 -14.77 10.28 14.32
C ALA A 80 -14.53 9.48 13.03
N ASP A 81 -13.30 9.53 12.49
CA ASP A 81 -12.91 8.78 11.29
C ASP A 81 -12.99 7.26 11.56
N PRO A 82 -13.83 6.49 10.83
CA PRO A 82 -13.87 5.04 11.01
C PRO A 82 -12.59 4.39 10.47
N CYS A 83 -11.85 3.74 11.36
CA CYS A 83 -10.57 3.09 11.08
C CYS A 83 -10.68 1.56 11.10
N ASN A 84 -9.92 0.90 10.24
CA ASN A 84 -9.75 -0.55 10.21
C ASN A 84 -8.27 -0.90 10.03
N MET A 85 -7.83 -2.03 10.56
CA MET A 85 -6.53 -2.59 10.20
C MET A 85 -6.60 -3.14 8.77
N TYR A 86 -5.54 -2.91 7.99
CA TYR A 86 -5.48 -3.25 6.58
C TYR A 86 -4.17 -3.96 6.25
N GLN A 87 -4.26 -4.96 5.38
CA GLN A 87 -3.11 -5.56 4.70
C GLN A 87 -3.49 -5.92 3.26
N LEU A 88 -2.59 -5.65 2.31
CA LEU A 88 -2.69 -6.11 0.93
C LEU A 88 -1.99 -7.45 0.82
N LEU A 89 -2.73 -8.51 0.51
CA LEU A 89 -2.21 -9.87 0.46
C LEU A 89 -1.70 -10.19 -0.94
N SER A 90 -0.48 -10.70 -0.99
CA SER A 90 0.19 -11.10 -2.23
C SER A 90 0.40 -12.61 -2.30
N ASP A 91 0.56 -13.10 -3.53
CA ASP A 91 1.03 -14.46 -3.82
C ASP A 91 2.55 -14.62 -3.59
N ASP A 92 3.09 -15.79 -3.89
CA ASP A 92 4.52 -16.11 -3.76
C ASP A 92 5.42 -15.36 -4.76
N GLN A 93 4.83 -14.77 -5.81
CA GLN A 93 5.51 -13.94 -6.80
C GLN A 93 5.47 -12.44 -6.44
N GLY A 94 4.72 -12.07 -5.40
CA GLY A 94 4.56 -10.69 -4.95
C GLY A 94 3.45 -9.92 -5.67
N ASN A 95 2.62 -10.59 -6.49
CA ASN A 95 1.45 -9.96 -7.11
C ASN A 95 0.40 -9.67 -6.04
N ALA A 96 -0.14 -8.45 -5.99
CA ALA A 96 -1.23 -8.11 -5.08
C ALA A 96 -2.55 -8.75 -5.55
N ILE A 97 -3.14 -9.61 -4.71
CA ILE A 97 -4.34 -10.40 -5.06
C ILE A 97 -5.57 -10.01 -4.24
N ALA A 98 -5.45 -9.79 -2.92
CA ALA A 98 -6.61 -9.60 -2.05
C ALA A 98 -6.43 -8.52 -0.99
N GLU A 99 -7.49 -7.81 -0.65
CA GLU A 99 -7.51 -6.85 0.47
C GLU A 99 -8.06 -7.50 1.74
N PHE A 100 -7.31 -7.43 2.85
CA PHE A 100 -7.74 -7.95 4.14
C PHE A 100 -8.00 -6.78 5.11
N ASN A 101 -9.28 -6.48 5.37
CA ASN A 101 -9.70 -5.39 6.25
C ASN A 101 -10.20 -5.98 7.57
N PHE A 102 -9.46 -5.79 8.66
CA PHE A 102 -9.74 -6.35 9.98
C PHE A 102 -10.20 -5.26 10.96
N PHE A 103 -11.19 -5.56 11.80
CA PHE A 103 -11.81 -4.61 12.72
C PHE A 103 -12.31 -5.28 14.00
N ARG A 104 -12.29 -4.54 15.12
CA ARG A 104 -12.90 -4.99 16.38
C ARG A 104 -14.43 -4.91 16.27
N LEU A 105 -15.11 -5.80 16.98
CA LEU A 105 -16.56 -5.74 17.16
C LEU A 105 -16.88 -5.15 18.55
N PRO A 106 -18.06 -4.54 18.74
CA PRO A 106 -18.53 -4.19 20.07
C PRO A 106 -18.60 -5.41 21.01
N GLU A 107 -18.42 -5.17 22.31
CA GLU A 107 -18.47 -6.22 23.32
C GLU A 107 -19.84 -6.93 23.38
N GLY A 108 -19.84 -8.14 23.96
CA GLY A 108 -21.07 -8.91 24.19
C GLY A 108 -21.51 -9.82 23.04
N SER A 109 -20.77 -9.88 21.93
CA SER A 109 -21.00 -10.86 20.86
C SER A 109 -19.96 -11.99 20.87
N THR A 110 -20.30 -13.16 20.32
CA THR A 110 -19.42 -14.36 20.32
C THR A 110 -18.13 -14.14 19.53
N ALA A 111 -18.15 -13.24 18.55
CA ALA A 111 -16.96 -12.79 17.83
C ALA A 111 -16.50 -11.44 18.42
N VAL A 112 -15.27 -11.37 18.89
CA VAL A 112 -14.68 -10.12 19.42
C VAL A 112 -14.14 -9.21 18.31
N ALA A 113 -13.98 -9.77 17.11
CA ALA A 113 -13.53 -9.06 15.92
C ALA A 113 -14.05 -9.72 14.64
N GLY A 114 -13.94 -9.00 13.53
CA GLY A 114 -14.25 -9.50 12.21
C GLY A 114 -13.24 -9.04 11.16
N ALA A 115 -13.36 -9.61 9.97
CA ALA A 115 -12.67 -9.09 8.79
C ALA A 115 -13.58 -9.13 7.56
N THR A 116 -13.37 -8.16 6.67
CA THR A 116 -13.91 -8.16 5.31
C THR A 116 -12.73 -8.41 4.37
N VAL A 117 -12.75 -9.56 3.70
CA VAL A 117 -11.73 -9.91 2.71
C VAL A 117 -12.33 -9.77 1.33
N VAL A 118 -11.70 -8.96 0.50
CA VAL A 118 -12.07 -8.76 -0.91
C VAL A 118 -11.06 -9.48 -1.77
N VAL A 119 -11.54 -10.39 -2.62
CA VAL A 119 -10.72 -11.21 -3.52
C VAL A 119 -11.15 -10.98 -4.97
N PRO A 120 -10.32 -11.32 -5.97
CA PRO A 120 -10.66 -11.05 -7.36
C PRO A 120 -11.93 -11.78 -7.82
N LEU A 121 -12.50 -11.26 -8.92
CA LEU A 121 -13.43 -12.03 -9.73
C LEU A 121 -12.74 -13.29 -10.27
N GLU A 122 -13.53 -14.25 -10.76
CA GLU A 122 -13.05 -15.61 -11.11
C GLU A 122 -12.50 -16.43 -9.93
N THR A 123 -12.80 -16.06 -8.67
CA THR A 123 -12.63 -16.96 -7.52
C THR A 123 -13.75 -18.02 -7.46
N LEU A 124 -13.39 -19.29 -7.23
CA LEU A 124 -14.33 -20.41 -7.15
C LEU A 124 -15.12 -20.40 -5.84
N LEU A 125 -16.34 -19.86 -5.87
CA LEU A 125 -17.12 -19.58 -4.66
C LEU A 125 -17.48 -20.80 -3.82
N THR A 126 -17.62 -21.98 -4.44
CA THR A 126 -17.97 -23.24 -3.77
C THR A 126 -16.86 -23.77 -2.86
N GLU A 127 -15.59 -23.46 -3.17
CA GLU A 127 -14.43 -23.87 -2.37
C GLU A 127 -14.22 -23.00 -1.13
N GLN A 128 -14.86 -21.82 -1.10
CA GLN A 128 -14.82 -20.84 -0.01
C GLN A 128 -13.42 -20.27 0.25
N LEU A 129 -13.35 -19.12 0.92
CA LEU A 129 -12.08 -18.62 1.44
C LEU A 129 -11.65 -19.53 2.59
N THR A 130 -10.40 -19.98 2.62
CA THR A 130 -9.86 -20.70 3.79
C THR A 130 -8.76 -19.88 4.43
N LEU A 131 -8.78 -19.74 5.76
CA LEU A 131 -7.76 -19.06 6.54
C LEU A 131 -7.20 -20.01 7.60
N SER A 132 -5.88 -20.05 7.73
CA SER A 132 -5.14 -20.75 8.79
C SER A 132 -4.07 -19.82 9.37
N VAL A 133 -3.54 -20.16 10.55
CA VAL A 133 -2.40 -19.47 11.18
C VAL A 133 -1.35 -20.52 11.52
N ASP A 134 -0.12 -20.29 11.06
CA ASP A 134 1.04 -21.20 11.14
C ASP A 134 0.71 -22.63 10.66
N GLY A 135 -0.12 -22.74 9.63
CA GLY A 135 -0.62 -24.01 9.08
C GLY A 135 -1.64 -24.75 9.97
N GLN A 136 -2.07 -24.17 11.10
CA GLN A 136 -3.00 -24.77 12.05
C GLN A 136 -4.40 -24.16 11.98
N ASN A 137 -5.39 -24.88 12.52
CA ASN A 137 -6.77 -24.42 12.75
C ASN A 137 -7.47 -23.84 11.49
N ALA A 138 -7.23 -24.43 10.32
CA ALA A 138 -7.82 -23.97 9.06
C ALA A 138 -9.36 -23.87 9.12
N ARG A 139 -9.90 -22.69 8.85
CA ARG A 139 -11.34 -22.38 8.84
C ARG A 139 -11.79 -21.90 7.47
N ARG A 140 -12.98 -22.33 7.05
CA ARG A 140 -13.61 -21.95 5.78
C ARG A 140 -14.70 -20.90 6.00
N TYR A 141 -14.72 -19.89 5.14
CA TYR A 141 -15.63 -18.75 5.20
C TYR A 141 -16.30 -18.56 3.82
N PRO A 142 -17.64 -18.67 3.73
CA PRO A 142 -18.34 -18.53 2.47
C PRO A 142 -18.31 -17.08 1.98
N PHE A 143 -18.11 -16.90 0.68
CA PHE A 143 -18.32 -15.62 0.02
C PHE A 143 -19.81 -15.23 0.15
N ARG A 144 -20.05 -13.96 0.45
CA ARG A 144 -21.39 -13.42 0.76
C ARG A 144 -22.08 -12.86 -0.48
N PHE A 145 -21.31 -12.19 -1.32
CA PHE A 145 -21.70 -11.62 -2.61
C PHE A 145 -20.44 -11.24 -3.38
N CYS A 146 -20.59 -10.89 -4.66
CA CYS A 146 -19.56 -10.22 -5.45
C CYS A 146 -20.13 -8.94 -6.08
N ASN A 147 -19.27 -7.98 -6.36
CA ASN A 147 -19.57 -6.77 -7.11
C ASN A 147 -18.39 -6.43 -8.04
N GLN A 148 -18.37 -5.23 -8.65
CA GLN A 148 -17.29 -4.82 -9.55
C GLN A 148 -15.90 -4.75 -8.89
N GLY A 149 -15.82 -4.60 -7.56
CA GLY A 149 -14.57 -4.60 -6.80
C GLY A 149 -14.07 -6.00 -6.41
N GLY A 150 -14.82 -7.06 -6.70
CA GLY A 150 -14.43 -8.44 -6.39
C GLY A 150 -15.49 -9.23 -5.63
N CYS A 151 -15.09 -10.35 -5.03
CA CYS A 151 -15.92 -11.20 -4.20
C CYS A 151 -15.59 -11.02 -2.71
N ILE A 152 -16.63 -10.90 -1.87
CA ILE A 152 -16.51 -10.48 -0.48
C ILE A 152 -16.76 -11.67 0.46
N ALA A 153 -15.76 -12.02 1.29
CA ALA A 153 -15.94 -12.87 2.46
C ALA A 153 -16.03 -12.00 3.73
N ARG A 154 -16.90 -12.38 4.67
CA ARG A 154 -17.00 -11.74 6.01
C ARG A 154 -16.67 -12.78 7.06
N LEU A 155 -15.58 -12.56 7.78
CA LEU A 155 -15.00 -13.43 8.79
C LEU A 155 -15.38 -12.89 10.17
N GLY A 156 -15.55 -13.79 11.13
CA GLY A 156 -15.70 -13.47 12.55
C GLY A 156 -14.72 -14.32 13.37
N PHE A 157 -14.16 -13.72 14.42
CA PHE A 157 -13.10 -14.31 15.23
C PHE A 157 -13.47 -14.29 16.71
N THR A 158 -13.37 -15.44 17.36
CA THR A 158 -13.46 -15.57 18.82
C THR A 158 -12.18 -15.07 19.50
N GLN A 159 -12.22 -14.79 20.80
CA GLN A 159 -11.03 -14.35 21.54
C GLN A 159 -9.85 -15.33 21.40
N ALA A 160 -10.12 -16.64 21.43
CA ALA A 160 -9.07 -17.67 21.27
C ALA A 160 -8.39 -17.63 19.89
N GLU A 161 -9.09 -17.18 18.85
CA GLU A 161 -8.50 -16.95 17.52
C GLU A 161 -7.67 -15.66 17.49
N ILE A 162 -8.10 -14.60 18.18
CA ILE A 162 -7.27 -13.39 18.35
C ILE A 162 -6.00 -13.71 19.12
N ASP A 163 -6.09 -14.50 20.18
CA ASP A 163 -4.93 -14.97 20.93
C ASP A 163 -4.04 -15.91 20.10
N GLN A 164 -4.57 -16.55 19.04
CA GLN A 164 -3.73 -17.26 18.06
C GLN A 164 -3.00 -16.26 17.15
N PHE A 165 -3.70 -15.28 16.58
CA PHE A 165 -3.09 -14.26 15.72
C PHE A 165 -2.00 -13.45 16.44
N LYS A 166 -2.22 -13.09 17.72
CA LYS A 166 -1.25 -12.37 18.55
C LYS A 166 0.04 -13.15 18.85
N ARG A 167 0.03 -14.49 18.69
CA ARG A 167 1.17 -15.38 18.95
C ARG A 167 1.79 -16.00 17.69
N GLY A 168 1.05 -16.03 16.59
CA GLY A 168 1.49 -16.62 15.34
C GLY A 168 2.42 -15.71 14.55
N ALA A 169 3.06 -16.29 13.51
CA ALA A 169 3.96 -15.56 12.64
C ALA A 169 3.32 -15.24 11.28
N GLU A 170 2.64 -16.21 10.68
CA GLU A 170 2.04 -16.07 9.34
C GLU A 170 0.64 -16.70 9.29
N GLY A 171 -0.33 -15.93 8.80
CA GLY A 171 -1.61 -16.45 8.33
C GLY A 171 -1.54 -16.82 6.85
N THR A 172 -2.28 -17.85 6.44
CA THR A 172 -2.40 -18.22 5.01
C THR A 172 -3.86 -18.11 4.59
N VAL A 173 -4.14 -17.27 3.59
CA VAL A 173 -5.44 -17.18 2.92
C VAL A 173 -5.38 -17.99 1.63
N ARG A 174 -6.12 -19.10 1.57
CA ARG A 174 -6.25 -19.96 0.39
C ARG A 174 -7.52 -19.61 -0.38
N LEU A 175 -7.35 -19.41 -1.69
CA LEU A 175 -8.40 -19.26 -2.70
C LEU A 175 -8.24 -20.34 -3.77
N VAL A 176 -9.24 -20.51 -4.63
CA VAL A 176 -9.20 -21.44 -5.78
C VAL A 176 -9.71 -20.70 -7.02
N HIS A 177 -9.07 -20.92 -8.18
CA HIS A 177 -9.47 -20.27 -9.43
C HIS A 177 -10.70 -20.95 -10.06
N ALA A 178 -11.73 -20.19 -10.45
CA ALA A 178 -12.97 -20.72 -11.01
C ALA A 178 -12.76 -21.48 -12.33
N ALA A 179 -11.90 -20.95 -13.22
CA ALA A 179 -11.54 -21.61 -14.47
C ALA A 179 -10.57 -22.81 -14.30
N ASN A 180 -9.94 -22.98 -13.12
CA ASN A 180 -9.03 -24.10 -12.86
C ASN A 180 -9.12 -24.53 -11.38
N PRO A 181 -10.09 -25.40 -11.02
CA PRO A 181 -10.30 -25.85 -9.65
C PRO A 181 -9.12 -26.61 -9.00
N SER A 182 -8.15 -27.06 -9.80
CA SER A 182 -6.90 -27.69 -9.32
C SER A 182 -5.83 -26.67 -8.94
N ASN A 183 -6.04 -25.37 -9.23
CA ASN A 183 -5.10 -24.31 -8.91
C ASN A 183 -5.52 -23.59 -7.62
N GLU A 184 -4.80 -23.88 -6.54
CA GLU A 184 -4.92 -23.15 -5.28
C GLU A 184 -4.01 -21.92 -5.30
N ILE A 185 -4.54 -20.78 -4.86
CA ILE A 185 -3.79 -19.53 -4.69
C ILE A 185 -3.59 -19.36 -3.19
N LEU A 186 -2.33 -19.38 -2.73
CA LEU A 186 -1.96 -19.21 -1.34
C LEU A 186 -1.40 -17.80 -1.12
N LEU A 187 -2.15 -16.98 -0.41
CA LEU A 187 -1.79 -15.61 -0.09
C LEU A 187 -1.28 -15.52 1.35
N LYS A 188 -0.20 -14.77 1.53
CA LYS A 188 0.39 -14.54 2.85
C LYS A 188 -0.32 -13.38 3.56
N LEU A 189 -0.67 -13.60 4.82
CA LEU A 189 -1.15 -12.61 5.77
C LEU A 189 -0.12 -12.53 6.89
N SER A 190 0.74 -11.51 6.89
CA SER A 190 1.71 -11.32 7.96
C SER A 190 1.02 -11.00 9.27
N LEU A 191 1.48 -11.62 10.36
CA LEU A 191 1.03 -11.30 11.73
C LEU A 191 2.02 -10.35 12.45
N THR A 192 3.11 -9.94 11.77
CA THR A 192 4.06 -8.95 12.28
C THR A 192 3.37 -7.63 12.56
N GLY A 193 3.28 -7.26 13.85
CA GLY A 193 2.62 -6.05 14.30
C GLY A 193 1.09 -6.15 14.50
N PHE A 194 0.48 -7.31 14.24
CA PHE A 194 -0.96 -7.52 14.44
C PHE A 194 -1.41 -7.13 15.87
N THR A 195 -0.69 -7.57 16.89
CA THR A 195 -1.01 -7.28 18.31
C THR A 195 -1.08 -5.77 18.58
N ALA A 196 -0.11 -5.00 18.08
CA ALA A 196 -0.03 -3.57 18.29
C ALA A 196 -1.16 -2.82 17.56
N GLY A 197 -1.48 -3.21 16.32
CA GLY A 197 -2.62 -2.63 15.59
C GLY A 197 -3.98 -3.02 16.19
N PHE A 198 -4.12 -4.25 16.71
CA PHE A 198 -5.36 -4.72 17.33
C PHE A 198 -5.64 -4.00 18.65
N GLU A 199 -4.59 -3.70 19.41
CA GLU A 199 -4.70 -2.96 20.67
C GLU A 199 -4.84 -1.45 20.43
N GLY A 200 -4.18 -0.90 19.41
CA GLY A 200 -4.21 0.51 19.04
C GLY A 200 -5.44 0.96 18.24
N SER A 201 -6.18 0.04 17.62
CA SER A 201 -7.53 0.37 17.11
C SER A 201 -8.47 0.73 18.27
N VAL A 202 -9.50 1.50 17.96
CA VAL A 202 -10.66 1.73 18.85
C VAL A 202 -11.84 0.97 18.25
N SER A 203 -12.81 0.54 19.07
CA SER A 203 -14.07 0.01 18.52
C SER A 203 -14.94 1.21 18.08
N PRO A 204 -15.67 1.19 16.96
CA PRO A 204 -16.50 2.34 16.51
C PRO A 204 -17.69 2.72 17.40
N ALA A 205 -17.71 2.30 18.66
CA ALA A 205 -18.78 2.48 19.64
C ALA A 205 -18.28 3.05 20.99
N GLU A 206 -17.03 3.52 21.05
CA GLU A 206 -16.42 4.25 22.17
C GLU A 206 -16.19 5.72 21.80
#